data_AF-A0A6L7KMR5-F1
#
_entry.id   AF-A0A6L7KMR5-F1
#
_cell.length_a   1.000
_cell.length_b   1.000
_cell.length_c   1.000
_cell.angle_alpha   90.00
_cell.angle_beta   90.00
_cell.angle_gamma   90.00
#
_symmetry.space_group_name_H-M   'P 1'
#
loop_
_entity.id
_entity.type
_entity.pdbx_description
1 polymer ?
#
loop_
_entity_poly.entity_id
_entity_poly.type
_entity_poly.pdbx_seq_one_letter_code
_entity_poly.pdbx_strand_id
1 'polypeptide(L)' 'MTVILTAEEMRAVEQAAMSSGEVTGLELMERAGRGVVEAIFENWPDLASTSHRAHVLCGPGNNGGDGFVVARLLKEW' A
#
# COMPACT_ATOMS: atom_id res chain seq x y z
N MET A 1 -15.56 13.81 -10.01
CA MET A 1 -15.26 14.62 -8.81
C MET A 1 -14.64 13.66 -7.81
N THR A 2 -13.37 13.87 -7.42
CA THR A 2 -12.70 12.98 -6.47
C THR A 2 -13.12 13.36 -5.06
N VAL A 3 -13.66 12.40 -4.32
CA VAL A 3 -14.01 12.59 -2.91
C VAL A 3 -12.73 12.50 -2.08
N ILE A 4 -12.46 13.49 -1.25
CA ILE A 4 -11.36 13.47 -0.27
C ILE A 4 -11.99 13.17 1.09
N LEU A 5 -11.61 12.04 1.67
CA LEU A 5 -12.08 11.61 2.98
C LEU A 5 -11.16 12.15 4.08
N THR A 6 -11.73 12.48 5.22
CA THR A 6 -10.98 12.63 6.47
C THR A 6 -10.41 11.29 6.93
N ALA A 7 -9.43 11.32 7.84
CA ALA A 7 -8.85 10.10 8.39
C ALA A 7 -9.88 9.25 9.16
N GLU A 8 -10.87 9.89 9.78
CA GLU A 8 -11.96 9.19 10.47
C GLU A 8 -12.89 8.50 9.48
N GLU A 9 -13.29 9.19 8.41
CA GLU A 9 -14.13 8.62 7.35
C GLU A 9 -13.44 7.46 6.64
N MET A 10 -12.14 7.57 6.32
CA MET A 10 -11.38 6.48 5.70
C MET A 10 -11.38 5.24 6.60
N ARG A 11 -11.12 5.40 7.91
CA ARG A 11 -11.18 4.29 8.87
C ARG A 11 -12.57 3.67 8.93
N ALA A 12 -13.61 4.49 8.95
CA ALA A 12 -14.99 3.99 8.97
C ALA A 12 -15.32 3.15 7.73
N VAL A 13 -14.86 3.58 6.54
CA VAL A 13 -15.02 2.84 5.28
C VAL A 13 -14.28 1.51 5.32
N GLU A 14 -13.01 1.49 5.75
CA GLU A 14 -12.23 0.25 5.86
C GLU A 14 -12.87 -0.73 6.86
N GLN A 15 -13.31 -0.23 8.01
CA GLN A 15 -13.97 -1.06 9.02
C GLN A 15 -15.29 -1.63 8.52
N ALA A 16 -16.08 -0.85 7.78
CA ALA A 16 -17.32 -1.34 7.17
C ALA A 16 -17.05 -2.44 6.14
N ALA A 17 -16.03 -2.27 5.29
CA ALA A 17 -15.63 -3.26 4.29
C ALA A 17 -15.10 -4.55 4.94
N MET A 18 -14.33 -4.45 6.02
CA MET A 18 -13.89 -5.63 6.76
C MET A 18 -15.04 -6.33 7.49
N SER A 19 -15.97 -5.55 8.05
CA SER A 19 -17.12 -6.09 8.78
C SER A 19 -18.16 -6.75 7.88
N SER A 20 -18.23 -6.38 6.60
CA SER A 20 -19.09 -7.06 5.61
C SER A 20 -18.58 -8.45 5.25
N GLY A 21 -17.31 -8.77 5.53
CA GLY A 21 -16.66 -10.02 5.15
C GLY A 21 -16.23 -10.09 3.68
N GLU A 22 -16.39 -9.00 2.93
CA GLU A 22 -16.00 -8.94 1.51
C GLU A 22 -14.49 -8.82 1.31
N VAL A 23 -13.78 -8.30 2.31
CA VAL A 23 -12.34 -8.12 2.28
C VAL A 23 -11.76 -8.23 3.70
N THR A 24 -10.55 -8.75 3.80
CA THR A 24 -9.78 -8.79 5.03
C THR A 24 -8.84 -7.59 5.12
N GLY A 25 -8.43 -7.22 6.34
CA GLY A 25 -7.41 -6.18 6.53
C GLY A 25 -6.09 -6.50 5.82
N LEU A 26 -5.72 -7.78 5.71
CA LEU A 26 -4.54 -8.22 4.97
C LEU A 26 -4.68 -7.96 3.47
N GLU A 27 -5.84 -8.26 2.88
CA GLU A 27 -6.08 -7.97 1.46
C GLU A 27 -6.07 -6.47 1.16
N LEU A 28 -6.59 -5.63 2.07
CA LEU A 28 -6.50 -4.17 1.94
C LEU A 28 -5.04 -3.70 1.99
N MET A 29 -4.25 -4.22 2.94
CA MET A 29 -2.81 -3.93 3.06
C MET A 29 -2.02 -4.36 1.81
N GLU A 30 -2.32 -5.55 1.25
CA GLU A 30 -1.72 -6.04 0.01
C GLU A 30 -2.03 -5.15 -1.19
N ARG A 31 -3.28 -4.65 -1.29
CA ARG A 31 -3.69 -3.70 -2.32
C ARG A 31 -2.98 -2.36 -2.16
N ALA A 32 -2.91 -1.84 -0.93
CA ALA A 32 -2.23 -0.58 -0.64
C ALA A 32 -0.74 -0.65 -0.99
N GLY A 33 -0.04 -1.68 -0.53
CA GLY A 33 1.38 -1.88 -0.83
C GLY A 33 1.65 -2.05 -2.33
N ARG A 34 0.80 -2.79 -3.05
CA ARG A 34 0.90 -2.91 -4.51
C ARG A 34 0.72 -1.58 -5.23
N GLY A 35 -0.30 -0.81 -4.85
CA GLY A 35 -0.53 0.52 -5.43
C GLY A 35 0.64 1.47 -5.21
N VAL A 36 1.34 1.37 -4.07
CA VAL A 36 2.58 2.14 -3.83
C VAL A 36 3.69 1.72 -4.81
N VAL A 37 3.90 0.42 -5.02
CA VAL A 37 4.93 -0.06 -5.95
C VAL A 37 4.62 0.30 -7.39
N GLU A 38 3.37 0.14 -7.82
CA GLU A 38 2.90 0.58 -9.14
C GLU A 38 3.16 2.08 -9.32
N ALA A 39 2.77 2.91 -8.35
CA ALA A 39 3.01 4.35 -8.39
C ALA A 39 4.50 4.72 -8.43
N ILE A 40 5.38 3.96 -7.77
CA ILE A 40 6.84 4.18 -7.85
C ILE A 40 7.32 4.01 -9.30
N PHE A 41 6.96 2.91 -9.96
CA PHE A 41 7.43 2.65 -11.33
C PHE A 41 6.71 3.48 -12.39
N GLU A 42 5.48 3.93 -12.13
CA GLU A 42 4.80 4.92 -12.98
C GLU A 42 5.48 6.29 -12.91
N ASN A 43 5.88 6.74 -11.72
CA ASN A 43 6.54 8.03 -11.53
C ASN A 43 8.02 8.02 -11.93
N TRP A 44 8.70 6.88 -11.77
CA TRP A 44 10.11 6.70 -12.11
C TRP A 44 10.33 5.42 -12.92
N PRO A 45 9.94 5.39 -14.20
CA PRO A 45 10.04 4.19 -15.05
C PRO A 45 11.47 3.65 -15.18
N ASP A 46 12.47 4.53 -15.14
CA ASP A 46 13.88 4.15 -15.25
C ASP A 46 14.34 3.25 -14.10
N LEU A 47 13.66 3.27 -12.94
CA LEU A 47 13.96 2.35 -11.83
C LEU A 47 13.67 0.88 -12.17
N ALA A 48 12.83 0.60 -13.17
CA ALA A 48 12.59 -0.76 -13.64
C ALA A 48 13.71 -1.27 -14.57
N SER A 49 14.58 -0.39 -15.05
CA SER A 49 15.59 -0.74 -16.07
C SER A 49 16.91 -1.25 -15.50
N THR A 50 17.16 -1.06 -14.20
CA THR A 50 18.41 -1.49 -13.54
C THR A 50 18.17 -1.97 -12.11
N SER A 51 19.14 -2.68 -11.52
CA SER A 51 19.06 -3.07 -10.11
C SER A 51 19.33 -1.89 -9.18
N HIS A 52 18.36 -1.58 -8.33
CA HIS A 52 18.47 -0.56 -7.29
C HIS A 52 18.32 -1.15 -5.88
N ARG A 53 18.66 -0.35 -4.87
CA ARG A 53 18.41 -0.67 -3.45
C ARG A 53 17.33 0.25 -2.91
N ALA A 54 16.28 -0.33 -2.33
CA ALA A 54 15.26 0.42 -1.60
C ALA A 54 15.53 0.35 -0.09
N HIS A 55 15.31 1.46 0.61
CA HIS A 55 15.23 1.50 2.07
C HIS A 55 13.77 1.78 2.45
N VAL A 56 13.13 0.83 3.11
CA VAL A 56 11.72 0.96 3.53
C VAL A 56 11.68 1.15 5.04
N LEU A 57 11.16 2.29 5.49
CA LEU A 57 11.08 2.66 6.90
C LEU A 57 9.68 2.41 7.44
N CYS A 58 9.49 1.30 8.14
CA CYS A 58 8.19 0.88 8.65
C CYS A 58 7.93 1.42 10.06
N GLY A 59 6.79 2.09 10.25
CA GLY A 59 6.27 2.43 11.58
C GLY A 59 5.61 1.24 12.29
N PRO A 60 5.13 1.42 13.53
CA PRO A 60 4.53 0.33 14.32
C PRO A 60 3.04 0.05 13.99
N GLY A 61 2.42 0.78 13.05
CA GLY A 61 0.99 0.66 12.72
C GLY A 61 0.73 0.02 11.35
N ASN A 62 -0.51 0.15 10.84
CA ASN A 62 -0.93 -0.44 9.56
C ASN A 62 -0.05 0.00 8.38
N ASN A 63 0.34 1.29 8.32
CA ASN A 63 1.27 1.78 7.31
C ASN A 63 2.65 1.10 7.37
N GLY A 64 3.05 0.61 8.54
CA GLY A 64 4.24 -0.23 8.68
C GLY A 64 4.06 -1.59 8.01
N GLY A 65 2.88 -2.19 8.17
CA GLY A 65 2.45 -3.39 7.45
C GLY A 65 2.47 -3.20 5.94
N ASP A 66 1.90 -2.09 5.44
CA ASP A 66 1.99 -1.71 4.01
C ASP A 66 3.46 -1.64 3.57
N GLY A 67 4.33 -1.04 4.39
CA GLY A 67 5.77 -0.99 4.15
C GLY A 67 6.43 -2.37 4.00
N PHE A 68 6.03 -3.37 4.79
CA PHE A 68 6.52 -4.74 4.62
C PHE A 68 6.04 -5.37 3.31
N VAL A 69 4.80 -5.12 2.90
CA VAL A 69 4.28 -5.53 1.58
C VAL A 69 5.10 -4.87 0.48
N VAL A 70 5.32 -3.56 0.56
CA VAL A 70 6.14 -2.80 -0.41
C VAL A 70 7.55 -3.39 -0.50
N ALA A 71 8.20 -3.67 0.64
CA ALA A 71 9.54 -4.23 0.67
C ALA A 71 9.60 -5.63 0.01
N ARG A 72 8.59 -6.48 0.25
CA ARG A 72 8.49 -7.80 -0.40
C ARG A 72 8.27 -7.64 -1.91
N LEU A 73 7.33 -6.79 -2.31
CA LEU A 73 7.01 -6.58 -3.73
C LEU A 73 8.20 -5.99 -4.49
N LEU A 74 8.88 -4.97 -3.97
CA LEU A 74 10.08 -4.40 -4.60
C LEU A 74 11.23 -5.40 -4.77
N LYS A 75 11.27 -6.44 -3.94
CA LYS A 75 12.25 -7.53 -4.07
C LYS A 75 11.85 -8.53 -5.17
N GLU A 76 10.56 -8.67 -5.43
CA GLU A 76 9.97 -9.61 -6.40
C GLU A 76 9.66 -8.98 -7.76
N TRP A 77 9.73 -7.64 -7.85
CA TRP A 77 9.28 -6.84 -8.99
C TRP A 77 10.11 -7.05 -10.26
#